data_AF-A0A9Q8UPS1-F1
#
_entry.id   AF-A0A9Q8UPS1-F1
#
_cell.length_a   1.000
_cell.length_b   1.000
_cell.length_c   1.000
_cell.angle_alpha   90.00
_cell.angle_beta   90.00
_cell.angle_gamma   90.00
#
_symmetry.space_group_name_H-M   'P 1'
#
loop_
_entity.id
_entity.type
_entity.pdbx_description
1 polymer ?
#
loop_
_entity_poly.entity_id
_entity_poly.type
_entity_poly.pdbx_seq_one_letter_code
_entity_poly.pdbx_strand_id
1 'polypeptide(L)'
;MHNEYQILSTQNFKNFPLKATPAPIVPVEPDLLLEMTFSPKLFIISDIASKVEQLVQHGVEWLDARVDCSPSQPSDDQIKVYEDYRMPYIHQTYRLTDKEKQYGKLNWLDVNSTDFDFSRLEHIPLEERLIFKLEEDFGLIFIHQSVIDLLKKHVQDVWVRDV
;
A
#
# COMPACT_ATOMS: atom_id res chain seq x y z
N MET A 1 -4.17 -20.42 -3.62
CA MET A 1 -4.92 -19.16 -3.56
C MET A 1 -4.84 -18.42 -2.22
N HIS A 2 -5.08 -19.03 -1.05
CA HIS A 2 -5.03 -18.31 0.25
C HIS A 2 -3.70 -17.59 0.59
N ASN A 3 -2.59 -17.91 -0.08
CA ASN A 3 -1.25 -17.34 0.19
C ASN A 3 -0.74 -16.37 -0.89
N GLU A 4 -1.55 -16.00 -1.87
CA GLU A 4 -1.07 -15.18 -3.02
C GLU A 4 -1.12 -13.67 -2.74
N TYR A 5 -1.84 -13.24 -1.70
CA TYR A 5 -2.06 -11.83 -1.41
C TYR A 5 -1.59 -11.44 -0.01
N GLN A 6 -0.89 -10.32 0.06
CA GLN A 6 -0.53 -9.63 1.29
C GLN A 6 -1.52 -8.50 1.53
N ILE A 7 -2.08 -8.44 2.74
CA ILE A 7 -3.11 -7.46 3.09
C ILE A 7 -2.46 -6.33 3.88
N LEU A 8 -2.43 -5.14 3.29
CA LEU A 8 -2.01 -3.90 3.94
C LEU A 8 -3.22 -3.23 4.58
N SER A 9 -3.19 -3.10 5.90
CA SER A 9 -4.17 -2.35 6.69
C SER A 9 -3.54 -1.88 8.00
N THR A 10 -4.15 -0.89 8.65
CA THR A 10 -3.69 -0.38 9.95
C THR A 10 -3.75 -1.48 11.02
N GLN A 11 -4.79 -2.33 10.98
CA GLN A 11 -5.00 -3.42 11.95
C GLN A 11 -4.07 -4.62 11.73
N ASN A 12 -3.66 -4.87 10.49
CA ASN A 12 -2.84 -6.03 10.11
C ASN A 12 -1.39 -5.67 9.76
N PHE A 13 -0.96 -4.43 10.02
CA PHE A 13 0.38 -3.99 9.62
C PHE A 13 1.50 -4.86 10.22
N LYS A 14 1.30 -5.44 11.41
CA LYS A 14 2.24 -6.38 12.03
C LYS A 14 2.52 -7.63 11.20
N ASN A 15 1.64 -8.04 10.30
CA ASN A 15 1.83 -9.19 9.42
C ASN A 15 2.28 -8.81 8.00
N PHE A 16 2.25 -7.52 7.64
CA PHE A 16 2.67 -7.05 6.31
C PHE A 16 4.19 -7.22 6.09
N PRO A 17 4.68 -7.68 4.93
CA PRO A 17 6.08 -8.10 4.80
C PRO A 17 7.12 -6.98 4.63
N LEU A 18 6.70 -5.75 4.30
CA LEU A 18 7.58 -4.58 4.23
C LEU A 18 7.46 -3.82 5.54
N LYS A 19 8.51 -3.85 6.36
CA LYS A 19 8.54 -3.28 7.72
C LYS A 19 9.37 -2.01 7.76
N ALA A 20 9.02 -1.12 8.69
CA ALA A 20 9.82 0.04 9.01
C ALA A 20 11.29 -0.36 9.24
N THR A 21 12.19 0.30 8.53
CA THR A 21 13.63 0.14 8.67
C THR A 21 14.16 1.01 9.81
N PRO A 22 15.32 0.68 10.40
CA PRO A 22 15.97 1.54 11.37
C PRO A 22 16.29 2.91 10.76
N ALA A 23 16.11 3.98 11.53
CA ALA A 23 16.42 5.32 11.06
C ALA A 23 17.89 5.42 10.57
N PRO A 24 18.12 5.96 9.37
CA PRO A 24 19.46 6.00 8.80
C PRO A 24 20.35 7.00 9.57
N ILE A 25 21.66 6.72 9.62
CA ILE A 25 22.66 7.59 10.27
C ILE A 25 22.76 8.95 9.53
N VAL A 26 22.52 8.92 8.21
CA VAL A 26 22.44 10.11 7.34
C VAL A 26 20.98 10.26 6.90
N PRO A 27 20.39 11.47 6.96
CA PRO A 27 19.04 11.69 6.45
C PRO A 27 19.02 11.40 4.94
N VAL A 28 18.40 10.28 4.58
CA VAL A 28 18.11 9.91 3.19
C VAL A 28 16.61 9.77 3.03
N GLU A 29 16.12 9.99 1.82
CA GLU A 29 14.73 9.75 1.49
C GLU A 29 14.46 8.23 1.42
N PRO A 30 13.31 7.74 1.96
CA PRO A 30 13.01 6.32 1.91
C PRO A 30 12.66 5.85 0.49
N ASP A 31 13.02 4.61 0.17
CA ASP A 31 12.59 3.98 -1.08
C ASP A 31 11.05 3.78 -1.11
N LEU A 32 10.47 3.53 0.06
CA LEU A 32 9.05 3.31 0.25
C LEU A 32 8.55 4.00 1.52
N LEU A 33 7.55 4.88 1.40
CA LEU A 33 6.77 5.37 2.52
C LEU A 33 5.39 4.69 2.53
N LEU A 34 5.08 4.02 3.63
CA LEU A 34 3.77 3.49 3.94
C LEU A 34 3.03 4.47 4.86
N GLU A 35 2.04 5.16 4.32
CA GLU A 35 1.15 6.02 5.10
C GLU A 35 -0.05 5.19 5.58
N MET A 36 -0.06 4.86 6.86
CA MET A 36 -1.03 4.00 7.53
C MET A 36 -2.26 4.78 8.00
N THR A 37 -2.91 5.51 7.08
CA THR A 37 -4.21 6.15 7.36
C THR A 37 -5.37 5.15 7.29
N PHE A 38 -6.61 5.63 7.45
CA PHE A 38 -7.82 4.83 7.26
C PHE A 38 -7.91 4.12 5.90
N SER A 39 -7.21 4.59 4.87
CA SER A 39 -7.02 3.89 3.59
C SER A 39 -5.54 4.02 3.25
N PRO A 40 -4.73 2.98 3.55
CA PRO A 40 -3.29 3.09 3.47
C PRO A 40 -2.81 3.55 2.09
N LYS A 41 -1.67 4.24 2.03
CA LYS A 41 -1.06 4.68 0.77
C LYS A 41 0.38 4.22 0.70
N LEU A 42 0.82 3.94 -0.52
CA LEU A 42 2.20 3.60 -0.83
C LEU A 42 2.78 4.75 -1.64
N PHE A 43 3.82 5.38 -1.14
CA PHE A 43 4.64 6.31 -1.91
C PHE A 43 5.96 5.61 -2.21
N ILE A 44 6.27 5.44 -3.49
CA ILE A 44 7.43 4.70 -3.96
C ILE A 44 8.32 5.69 -4.71
N ILE A 45 9.61 5.72 -4.40
CA ILE A 45 10.56 6.57 -5.14
C ILE A 45 10.52 6.22 -6.65
N SER A 46 10.63 7.24 -7.51
CA SER A 46 10.31 7.11 -8.95
C SER A 46 11.06 6.01 -9.69
N ASP A 47 12.33 5.77 -9.36
CA ASP A 47 13.13 4.73 -10.04
C ASP A 47 12.61 3.31 -9.75
N ILE A 48 12.13 3.05 -8.55
CA ILE A 48 11.48 1.78 -8.17
C ILE A 48 10.05 1.75 -8.72
N ALA A 49 9.31 2.86 -8.59
CA ALA A 49 7.94 2.97 -9.06
C ALA A 49 7.83 2.63 -10.56
N SER A 50 8.76 3.13 -11.39
CA SER A 50 8.80 2.83 -12.82
C SER A 50 8.93 1.33 -13.14
N LYS A 51 9.57 0.53 -12.27
CA LYS A 51 9.68 -0.92 -12.40
C LYS A 51 8.38 -1.61 -11.98
N VAL A 52 7.74 -1.11 -10.92
CA VAL A 52 6.47 -1.65 -10.41
C VAL A 52 5.32 -1.36 -11.37
N GLU A 53 5.28 -0.17 -11.96
CA GLU A 53 4.28 0.25 -12.94
C GLU A 53 4.28 -0.63 -14.20
N GLN A 54 5.46 -1.09 -14.66
CA GLN A 54 5.53 -2.04 -15.78
C GLN A 54 4.77 -3.34 -15.49
N LEU A 55 4.68 -3.74 -14.22
CA LEU A 55 3.92 -4.91 -13.77
C LEU A 55 2.46 -4.56 -13.45
N VAL A 56 2.22 -3.45 -12.74
CA VAL A 56 0.89 -3.03 -12.27
C VAL A 56 0.36 -1.91 -13.15
N GLN A 57 -0.21 -2.30 -14.30
CA GLN A 57 -0.76 -1.37 -15.29
C GLN A 57 -2.28 -1.20 -15.17
N HIS A 58 -2.96 -2.17 -14.55
CA HIS A 58 -4.42 -2.20 -14.46
C HIS A 58 -4.89 -1.84 -13.05
N GLY A 59 -6.07 -1.22 -12.97
CA GLY A 59 -6.74 -0.96 -11.70
C GLY A 59 -6.16 0.17 -10.85
N VAL A 60 -5.11 0.83 -11.36
CA VAL A 60 -4.39 1.91 -10.69
C VAL A 60 -4.13 3.07 -11.66
N GLU A 61 -4.10 4.29 -11.12
CA GLU A 61 -3.51 5.46 -11.77
C GLU A 61 -2.23 5.82 -11.02
N TRP A 62 -1.12 5.97 -11.74
CA TRP A 62 0.16 6.32 -11.12
C TRP A 62 0.34 7.83 -11.06
N LEU A 63 0.22 8.38 -9.85
CA LEU A 63 0.29 9.81 -9.60
C LEU A 63 1.68 10.22 -9.12
N ASP A 64 2.21 11.31 -9.68
CA ASP A 64 3.37 11.97 -9.11
C ASP A 64 2.98 12.56 -7.74
N ALA A 65 3.84 12.33 -6.75
CA ALA A 65 3.54 12.63 -5.36
C ALA A 65 4.69 13.41 -4.73
N ARG A 66 4.31 14.42 -3.96
CA ARG A 66 5.20 15.12 -3.05
C ARG A 66 4.94 14.63 -1.64
N VAL A 67 5.99 14.19 -0.96
CA VAL A 67 5.93 13.64 0.39
C VAL A 67 6.58 14.61 1.36
N ASP A 68 5.78 15.15 2.27
CA ASP A 68 6.27 15.94 3.40
C ASP A 68 6.55 15.01 4.59
N CYS A 69 7.83 14.92 4.95
CA CYS A 69 8.37 14.14 6.06
C CYS A 69 8.83 15.04 7.23
N SER A 70 8.38 16.28 7.27
CA SER A 70 8.71 17.22 8.35
C SER A 70 8.06 16.81 9.67
N PRO A 71 8.67 17.10 10.84
CA PRO A 71 8.01 16.94 12.13
C PRO A 71 6.78 17.87 12.24
N SER A 72 5.88 17.58 13.18
CA SER A 72 4.75 18.47 13.49
C SER A 72 5.26 19.86 13.92
N GLN A 73 4.87 20.90 13.18
CA GLN A 73 5.36 22.28 13.32
C GLN A 73 6.88 22.40 13.11
N PRO A 74 7.37 22.17 11.88
CA PRO A 74 8.79 22.26 11.59
C PRO A 74 9.27 23.71 11.60
N SER A 75 10.50 23.95 12.05
CA SER A 75 11.24 25.15 11.63
C SER A 75 11.70 25.03 10.18
N ASP A 76 12.07 26.13 9.54
CA ASP A 76 12.43 26.15 8.09
C ASP A 76 13.54 25.14 7.74
N ASP A 77 14.50 24.92 8.64
CA ASP A 77 15.60 23.96 8.50
C ASP A 77 15.19 22.49 8.73
N GLN A 78 13.97 22.26 9.22
CA GLN A 78 13.38 20.94 9.45
C GLN A 78 12.40 20.52 8.35
N ILE A 79 12.11 21.40 7.39
CA ILE A 79 11.24 21.09 6.26
C ILE A 79 11.93 20.03 5.38
N LYS A 80 11.36 18.82 5.38
CA LYS A 80 11.86 17.68 4.62
C LYS A 80 10.80 17.25 3.63
N VAL A 81 10.83 17.88 2.46
CA VAL A 81 9.92 17.59 1.37
C VAL A 81 10.70 16.88 0.29
N TYR A 82 10.16 15.73 -0.15
CA TYR A 82 10.70 14.98 -1.27
C TYR A 82 9.67 14.95 -2.41
N GLU A 83 10.12 15.22 -3.62
CA GLU A 83 9.24 15.39 -4.79
C GLU A 83 9.33 14.22 -5.79
N ASP A 84 10.29 13.31 -5.62
CA ASP A 84 10.55 12.20 -6.54
C ASP A 84 9.83 10.90 -6.14
N TYR A 85 8.54 11.00 -5.84
CA TYR A 85 7.71 9.84 -5.49
C TYR A 85 6.58 9.66 -6.48
N ARG A 86 6.16 8.41 -6.61
CA ARG A 86 4.92 8.05 -7.30
C ARG A 86 4.05 7.17 -6.42
N MET A 87 2.75 7.38 -6.52
CA MET A 87 1.74 6.68 -5.74
C MET A 87 0.80 5.93 -6.68
N PRO A 88 0.64 4.60 -6.55
CA PRO A 88 -0.43 3.89 -7.22
C PRO A 88 -1.76 4.25 -6.55
N TYR A 89 -2.53 5.13 -7.18
CA TYR A 89 -3.88 5.45 -6.77
C TYR A 89 -4.81 4.33 -7.23
N ILE A 90 -5.21 3.46 -6.28
CA ILE A 90 -5.95 2.23 -6.57
C ILE A 90 -7.45 2.53 -6.66
N HIS A 91 -8.02 2.30 -7.84
CA HIS A 91 -9.47 2.39 -8.09
C HIS A 91 -10.13 1.02 -8.17
N GLN A 92 -9.36 -0.02 -8.52
CA GLN A 92 -9.89 -1.36 -8.66
C GLN A 92 -10.33 -1.89 -7.30
N THR A 93 -11.55 -2.43 -7.29
CA THR A 93 -12.15 -3.02 -6.12
C THR A 93 -12.73 -4.38 -6.46
N TYR A 94 -12.73 -5.28 -5.48
CA TYR A 94 -13.42 -6.56 -5.59
C TYR A 94 -14.18 -6.86 -4.30
N ARG A 95 -15.27 -7.61 -4.43
CA ARG A 95 -16.03 -8.16 -3.30
C ARG A 95 -15.52 -9.54 -2.95
N LEU A 96 -14.97 -9.72 -1.75
CA LEU A 96 -14.42 -11.01 -1.29
C LEU A 96 -15.18 -11.61 -0.12
N THR A 97 -16.28 -10.99 0.30
CA THR A 97 -17.10 -11.47 1.42
C THR A 97 -18.59 -11.32 1.11
N ASP A 98 -19.43 -12.01 1.88
CA ASP A 98 -20.88 -11.78 1.88
C ASP A 98 -21.31 -10.66 2.83
N LYS A 99 -20.35 -10.00 3.47
CA LYS A 99 -20.65 -8.92 4.40
C LYS A 99 -21.05 -7.66 3.63
N GLU A 100 -21.92 -6.86 4.23
CA GLU A 100 -22.37 -5.59 3.64
C GLU A 100 -21.44 -4.44 3.99
N LYS A 101 -21.23 -3.54 3.02
CA LYS A 101 -20.42 -2.33 3.21
C LYS A 101 -20.99 -1.47 4.34
N GLN A 102 -20.15 -1.10 5.29
CA GLN A 102 -20.53 -0.24 6.41
C GLN A 102 -20.24 1.22 6.09
N TYR A 103 -21.26 1.99 5.70
CA TYR A 103 -21.09 3.42 5.41
C TYR A 103 -20.57 4.19 6.63
N GLY A 104 -19.54 5.00 6.43
CA GLY A 104 -18.90 5.79 7.50
C GLY A 104 -18.01 4.99 8.44
N LYS A 105 -17.79 3.68 8.20
CA LYS A 105 -16.83 2.86 8.94
C LYS A 105 -15.79 2.29 7.98
N LEU A 106 -14.52 2.57 8.25
CA LEU A 106 -13.37 2.06 7.49
C LEU A 106 -12.49 1.23 8.44
N ASN A 107 -11.80 0.23 7.90
CA ASN A 107 -11.09 -0.80 8.67
C ASN A 107 -12.01 -1.47 9.70
N TRP A 108 -13.25 -1.78 9.30
CA TRP A 108 -14.21 -2.44 10.18
C TRP A 108 -14.11 -3.96 10.09
N LEU A 109 -13.51 -4.49 9.02
CA LEU A 109 -13.22 -5.91 8.87
C LEU A 109 -11.88 -6.25 9.51
N ASP A 110 -11.92 -7.13 10.52
CA ASP A 110 -10.72 -7.74 11.06
C ASP A 110 -10.20 -8.81 10.09
N VAL A 111 -8.99 -8.59 9.60
CA VAL A 111 -8.29 -9.44 8.63
C VAL A 111 -8.03 -10.85 9.19
N ASN A 112 -7.84 -10.99 10.50
CA ASN A 112 -7.49 -12.29 11.11
C ASN A 112 -8.70 -13.20 11.33
N SER A 113 -9.91 -12.64 11.34
CA SER A 113 -11.16 -13.36 11.59
C SER A 113 -12.13 -13.34 10.41
N THR A 114 -11.81 -12.60 9.34
CA THR A 114 -12.62 -12.55 8.13
C THR A 114 -12.10 -13.56 7.12
N ASP A 115 -12.97 -14.50 6.72
CA ASP A 115 -12.71 -15.41 5.63
C ASP A 115 -12.93 -14.69 4.29
N PHE A 116 -11.85 -14.50 3.53
CA PHE A 116 -11.89 -13.90 2.19
C PHE A 116 -12.04 -14.98 1.13
N ASP A 117 -13.10 -14.89 0.33
CA ASP A 117 -13.42 -15.81 -0.76
C ASP A 117 -12.69 -15.40 -2.06
N PHE A 118 -11.44 -15.83 -2.17
CA PHE A 118 -10.61 -15.58 -3.37
C PHE A 118 -11.10 -16.33 -4.62
N SER A 119 -12.02 -17.30 -4.51
CA SER A 119 -12.58 -17.98 -5.69
C SER A 119 -13.31 -17.00 -6.62
N ARG A 120 -13.82 -15.89 -6.07
CA ARG A 120 -14.44 -14.78 -6.81
C ARG A 120 -13.49 -14.08 -7.79
N LEU A 121 -12.18 -14.30 -7.65
CA LEU A 121 -11.15 -13.73 -8.52
C LEU A 121 -10.68 -14.70 -9.61
N GLU A 122 -11.13 -15.96 -9.63
CA GLU A 122 -10.59 -16.99 -10.52
C GLU A 122 -10.80 -16.68 -12.02
N HIS A 123 -11.90 -16.01 -12.35
CA HIS A 123 -12.23 -15.60 -13.71
C HIS A 123 -11.58 -14.28 -14.12
N ILE A 124 -10.89 -13.61 -13.21
CA ILE A 124 -10.28 -12.31 -13.42
C ILE A 124 -8.80 -12.52 -13.77
N PRO A 125 -8.31 -11.99 -14.90
CA PRO A 125 -6.91 -12.05 -15.27
C PRO A 125 -6.01 -11.52 -14.15
N LEU A 126 -4.86 -12.18 -13.91
CA LEU A 126 -4.00 -11.83 -12.77
C LEU A 126 -3.54 -10.38 -12.83
N GLU A 127 -3.23 -9.88 -14.02
CA GLU A 127 -2.81 -8.52 -14.32
C GLU A 127 -3.80 -7.45 -13.85
N GLU A 128 -5.10 -7.76 -13.81
CA GLU A 128 -6.15 -6.85 -13.33
C GLU A 128 -6.31 -6.86 -11.80
N ARG A 129 -5.77 -7.90 -11.13
CA ARG A 129 -5.91 -8.12 -9.69
C ARG A 129 -4.58 -8.18 -8.96
N LEU A 130 -3.57 -7.47 -9.46
CA LEU A 130 -2.26 -7.37 -8.80
C LEU A 130 -2.30 -6.48 -7.55
N ILE A 131 -3.03 -5.38 -7.61
CA ILE A 131 -3.31 -4.51 -6.46
C ILE A 131 -4.77 -4.07 -6.54
N PHE A 132 -5.52 -4.24 -5.45
CA PHE A 132 -6.91 -3.79 -5.37
C PHE A 132 -7.34 -3.48 -3.94
N LYS A 133 -8.47 -2.79 -3.80
CA LYS A 133 -9.15 -2.54 -2.52
C LYS A 133 -10.36 -3.45 -2.36
N LEU A 134 -10.75 -3.70 -1.12
CA LEU A 134 -12.00 -4.41 -0.84
C LEU A 134 -13.20 -3.46 -1.00
N GLU A 135 -14.22 -3.88 -1.75
CA GLU A 135 -15.44 -3.07 -1.96
C GLU A 135 -16.16 -2.74 -0.64
N GLU A 136 -16.18 -3.73 0.26
CA GLU A 136 -16.79 -3.71 1.58
C GLU A 136 -16.03 -2.83 2.57
N ASP A 137 -14.72 -2.65 2.37
CA ASP A 137 -13.83 -1.91 3.28
C ASP A 137 -12.57 -1.37 2.57
N PHE A 138 -12.60 -0.09 2.20
CA PHE A 138 -11.47 0.58 1.53
C PHE A 138 -10.21 0.75 2.39
N GLY A 139 -10.27 0.38 3.67
CA GLY A 139 -9.09 0.32 4.53
C GLY A 139 -8.19 -0.90 4.29
N LEU A 140 -8.70 -1.90 3.56
CA LEU A 140 -7.95 -3.10 3.21
C LEU A 140 -7.44 -3.02 1.76
N ILE A 141 -6.12 -3.08 1.60
CA ILE A 141 -5.46 -3.16 0.30
C ILE A 141 -4.86 -4.55 0.15
N PHE A 142 -5.21 -5.23 -0.93
CA PHE A 142 -4.70 -6.55 -1.29
C PHE A 142 -3.62 -6.36 -2.35
N ILE A 143 -2.43 -6.88 -2.06
CA ILE A 143 -1.24 -6.76 -2.92
C ILE A 143 -0.75 -8.17 -3.24
N HIS A 144 -0.75 -8.53 -4.52
CA HIS A 144 -0.31 -9.85 -4.95
C HIS A 144 1.19 -10.05 -4.67
N GLN A 145 1.58 -11.30 -4.39
CA GLN A 145 2.93 -11.66 -3.98
C GLN A 145 3.99 -11.25 -5.01
N SER A 146 3.69 -11.25 -6.31
CA SER A 146 4.62 -10.80 -7.35
C SER A 146 5.00 -9.32 -7.21
N VAL A 147 4.06 -8.46 -6.81
CA VAL A 147 4.32 -7.03 -6.55
C VAL A 147 5.17 -6.89 -5.29
N ILE A 148 4.86 -7.67 -4.25
CA ILE A 148 5.62 -7.68 -2.99
C ILE A 148 7.07 -8.13 -3.22
N ASP A 149 7.27 -9.17 -4.03
CA ASP A 149 8.60 -9.68 -4.34
C ASP A 149 9.42 -8.66 -5.14
N LEU A 150 8.79 -7.96 -6.08
CA LEU A 150 9.42 -6.88 -6.83
C LEU A 150 9.80 -5.71 -5.91
N LEU A 151 8.91 -5.30 -5.01
CA LEU A 151 9.19 -4.28 -4.01
C LEU A 151 10.36 -4.71 -3.12
N LYS A 152 10.34 -5.91 -2.54
CA LYS A 152 11.42 -6.43 -1.70
C LYS A 152 12.78 -6.51 -2.40
N LYS A 153 12.79 -6.69 -3.71
CA LYS A 153 14.02 -6.75 -4.50
C LYS A 153 14.71 -5.38 -4.62
N HIS A 154 13.92 -4.30 -4.61
CA HIS A 154 14.40 -2.96 -4.93
C HIS A 154 14.37 -1.98 -3.76
N VAL A 155 13.41 -2.13 -2.85
CA VAL A 155 13.23 -1.31 -1.65
C VAL A 155 14.20 -1.78 -0.58
N GLN A 156 15.05 -0.87 -0.11
CA GLN A 156 15.99 -1.06 0.99
C GLN A 156 15.56 -0.29 2.24
N ASP A 157 15.02 0.92 2.07
CA ASP A 157 14.55 1.76 3.16
C ASP A 157 13.02 1.92 3.14
N VAL A 158 12.37 1.61 4.26
CA VAL A 158 10.91 1.68 4.41
C VAL A 158 10.58 2.56 5.59
N TRP A 159 9.90 3.67 5.32
CA TRP A 159 9.31 4.48 6.38
C TRP A 159 7.84 4.14 6.55
N VAL A 160 7.37 4.22 7.79
CA VAL A 160 5.96 3.99 8.14
C VAL A 160 5.48 5.19 8.92
N ARG A 161 4.43 5.84 8.43
CA ARG A 161 3.78 6.96 9.10
C ARG A 161 2.38 6.56 9.51
N ASP A 162 2.09 6.69 10.81
CA ASP A 162 0.73 6.72 11.33
C ASP A 162 0.28 8.19 11.35
N VAL A 163 -0.90 8.51 10.79
CA VAL A 163 -1.42 9.88 10.65
C VAL A 163 -2.70 10.04 11.45
#